data_AF-S4R767-F1
#
_entry.id   AF-S4R767-F1
#
_cell.length_a   1.000
_cell.length_b   1.000
_cell.length_c   1.000
_cell.angle_alpha   90.00
_cell.angle_beta   90.00
_cell.angle_gamma   90.00
#
_symmetry.space_group_name_H-M   'P 1'
#
loop_
_entity.id
_entity.type
_entity.pdbx_description
1 polymer ?
#
loop_
_entity_poly.entity_id
_entity_poly.type
_entity_poly.pdbx_seq_one_letter_code
_entity_poly.pdbx_strand_id
1 'polypeptide(L)' 'TCETVTGCTCNEGKKEVNCQYKGLKAVPSEIPADTKNIYTLLLPFKQLPFNAFQGLTKLTFLNLEGNQLQ' A
#
# COMPACT_ATOMS: atom_id res chain seq x y z
N THR A 1 13.03 4.64 5.06
CA THR A 1 12.81 3.27 5.55
C THR A 1 11.33 3.12 5.81
N CYS A 2 10.79 1.93 5.62
CA CYS A 2 9.37 1.61 5.72
C CYS A 2 8.76 1.89 7.11
N GLU A 3 9.59 2.13 8.12
CA GLU A 3 9.19 2.61 9.45
C GLU A 3 8.38 3.92 9.43
N THR A 4 8.42 4.69 8.34
CA THR A 4 7.63 5.93 8.22
C THR A 4 6.23 5.72 7.65
N VAL A 5 5.88 4.55 7.09
CA VAL A 5 4.58 4.32 6.45
C VAL A 5 3.47 4.34 7.51
N THR A 6 2.89 5.52 7.73
CA THR A 6 1.86 5.73 8.74
C THR A 6 0.63 4.88 8.40
N GLY A 7 0.20 4.04 9.35
CA GLY A 7 -0.96 3.19 9.17
C GLY A 7 -0.70 1.90 8.38
N CYS A 8 0.56 1.46 8.25
CA CYS A 8 0.90 0.14 7.74
C CYS A 8 2.01 -0.50 8.60
N THR A 9 2.16 -1.82 8.48
CA THR A 9 3.32 -2.56 8.97
C THR A 9 4.20 -2.94 7.78
N CYS A 10 5.49 -3.07 8.04
CA CYS A 10 6.49 -3.31 7.02
C CYS A 10 7.40 -4.48 7.36
N ASN A 11 7.79 -5.22 6.32
CA ASN A 11 8.89 -6.17 6.37
C ASN A 11 9.98 -5.72 5.41
N GLU A 12 11.04 -5.10 5.93
CA GLU A 12 12.16 -4.60 5.14
C GLU A 12 12.96 -5.71 4.44
N GLY A 13 13.13 -6.86 5.09
CA GLY A 13 13.86 -7.99 4.51
C GLY A 13 13.18 -8.57 3.27
N LYS A 14 11.84 -8.55 3.25
CA LYS A 14 11.03 -9.02 2.12
C LYS A 14 10.53 -7.91 1.19
N LYS A 15 10.71 -6.64 1.58
CA LYS A 15 10.16 -5.46 0.89
C LYS A 15 8.63 -5.54 0.75
N GLU A 16 7.97 -5.87 1.86
CA GLU A 16 6.52 -6.04 1.95
C GLU A 16 5.89 -4.95 2.80
N VAL A 17 4.75 -4.45 2.35
CA VAL A 17 3.89 -3.50 3.07
C VAL A 17 2.53 -4.15 3.31
N ASN A 18 2.04 -4.07 4.54
CA ASN A 18 0.73 -4.56 4.95
C ASN A 18 -0.05 -3.45 5.69
N CYS A 19 -1.18 -3.04 5.12
CA CYS A 19 -2.01 -1.95 5.65
C CYS A 19 -3.38 -2.43 6.19
N GLN A 20 -3.49 -3.70 6.57
CA GLN A 20 -4.74 -4.33 7.00
C GLN A 20 -5.27 -3.74 8.32
N TYR A 21 -6.58 -3.45 8.37
CA TYR A 21 -7.32 -2.98 9.56
C TYR A 21 -6.84 -1.65 10.18
N LYS A 22 -6.20 -0.78 9.39
CA LYS A 22 -5.68 0.50 9.90
C LYS A 22 -6.55 1.72 9.60
N GLY A 23 -7.74 1.51 9.05
CA GLY A 23 -8.70 2.60 8.78
C GLY A 23 -8.11 3.70 7.88
N LEU A 24 -7.33 3.30 6.88
CA LEU A 24 -6.66 4.22 5.97
C LEU A 24 -7.67 5.17 5.31
N LYS A 25 -7.34 6.46 5.25
CA LYS A 25 -8.17 7.46 4.54
C LYS A 25 -7.70 7.76 3.12
N ALA A 26 -6.52 7.24 2.76
CA ALA A 26 -5.91 7.37 1.44
C ALA A 26 -4.87 6.25 1.28
N VAL A 27 -4.38 6.06 0.04
CA VAL A 27 -3.16 5.28 -0.19
C VAL A 27 -1.99 6.03 0.48
N PRO A 28 -1.16 5.38 1.32
CA PRO A 28 -0.03 6.04 1.95
C PRO A 28 0.97 6.54 0.89
N SER A 29 1.30 7.83 0.93
CA SER A 29 2.25 8.45 -0.01
C SER A 29 3.72 8.09 0.27
N GLU A 30 4.01 7.53 1.44
CA GLU A 30 5.36 7.28 1.94
C GLU A 30 5.81 5.82 1.75
N ILE A 31 5.09 5.04 0.93
CA ILE A 31 5.50 3.68 0.59
C ILE A 31 6.90 3.72 -0.08
N PRO A 32 7.90 2.98 0.44
CA PRO A 32 9.25 2.98 -0.14
C PRO A 32 9.23 2.55 -1.60
N ALA A 33 9.99 3.25 -2.45
CA ALA A 33 10.05 2.97 -3.89
C ALA A 33 10.62 1.58 -4.23
N ASP A 34 11.35 0.96 -3.30
CA ASP A 34 11.87 -0.40 -3.40
C ASP A 34 10.91 -1.49 -2.87
N THR A 35 9.69 -1.12 -2.47
CA THR A 35 8.61 -2.05 -2.11
C THR A 35 8.33 -2.99 -3.28
N LYS A 36 8.33 -4.29 -3.01
CA LYS A 36 8.00 -5.33 -3.99
C LYS A 36 6.56 -5.79 -3.86
N ASN A 37 6.05 -5.89 -2.65
CA ASN A 37 4.72 -6.44 -2.42
C ASN A 37 3.90 -5.52 -1.50
N ILE A 38 2.72 -5.14 -1.97
CA ILE A 38 1.65 -4.61 -1.12
C ILE A 38 0.71 -5.77 -0.85
N TYR A 39 0.86 -6.40 0.32
CA TYR A 39 0.20 -7.66 0.66
C TYR A 39 -1.28 -7.48 1.01
N THR A 40 -1.61 -6.33 1.60
CA THR A 40 -2.99 -5.92 1.89
C THR A 40 -3.07 -4.41 1.87
N LEU A 41 -3.95 -3.85 1.06
CA LEU A 41 -4.32 -2.43 1.08
C LEU A 41 -5.85 -2.33 1.13
N LEU A 42 -6.41 -1.88 2.25
CA LEU A 42 -7.86 -1.71 2.43
C LEU A 42 -8.20 -0.23 2.61
N LEU A 43 -9.07 0.26 1.73
CA LEU A 43 -9.46 1.66 1.62
C LEU A 43 -10.99 1.78 1.72
N PRO A 44 -11.53 2.81 2.40
CA PRO A 44 -12.97 3.00 2.62
C PRO A 44 -13.69 3.63 1.43
N PHE A 45 -13.00 3.88 0.31
CA PHE A 45 -13.53 4.58 -0.85
C PHE A 45 -13.49 3.69 -2.10
N LYS A 46 -14.28 4.09 -3.09
CA LYS A 46 -14.58 3.26 -4.27
C LYS A 46 -13.66 3.50 -5.46
N GLN A 47 -12.71 4.43 -5.35
CA GLN A 47 -11.84 4.82 -6.45
C GLN A 47 -10.42 5.05 -5.97
N LEU A 48 -9.45 4.55 -6.72
CA LEU A 48 -8.06 4.91 -6.53
C LEU A 48 -7.74 6.16 -7.35
N PRO A 49 -6.97 7.11 -6.81
CA PRO A 49 -6.42 8.17 -7.64
C PRO A 49 -5.53 7.56 -8.73
N PHE A 50 -5.50 8.17 -9.92
CA PHE A 50 -4.76 7.64 -11.07
C PHE A 50 -3.26 7.42 -10.80
N ASN A 51 -2.71 8.17 -9.85
CA ASN A 51 -1.32 8.15 -9.44
C ASN A 51 -1.09 7.44 -8.09
N ALA A 52 -2.05 6.64 -7.61
CA ALA A 52 -1.99 5.95 -6.32
C ALA A 52 -0.68 5.17 -6.06
N PHE A 53 -0.08 4.63 -7.11
CA PHE A 53 1.14 3.81 -7.03
C PHE A 53 2.29 4.39 -7.86
N GLN A 54 2.20 5.67 -8.23
CA GLN A 54 3.26 6.33 -9.00
C GLN A 54 4.59 6.25 -8.24
N GLY A 55 5.64 5.83 -8.94
CA GLY A 55 6.99 5.69 -8.35
C GLY A 55 7.28 4.34 -7.71
N LEU A 56 6.28 3.46 -7.50
CA LEU A 56 6.48 2.09 -7.02
C LEU A 56 6.97 1.15 -8.13
N THR A 57 8.09 1.51 -8.75
CA THR A 57 8.65 0.84 -9.94
C THR A 57 9.13 -0.59 -9.70
N LYS A 58 9.26 -1.01 -8.43
CA LYS A 58 9.65 -2.36 -8.04
C LYS A 58 8.47 -3.23 -7.61
N LEU A 59 7.25 -2.70 -7.63
CA LEU A 59 6.04 -3.41 -7.22
C LEU A 59 5.78 -4.59 -8.18
N THR A 60 5.81 -5.80 -7.63
CA THR A 60 5.53 -7.06 -8.34
C THR A 60 4.22 -7.69 -7.91
N PHE A 61 3.72 -7.35 -6.72
CA PHE A 61 2.46 -7.85 -6.20
C PHE A 61 1.65 -6.73 -5.53
N LEU A 62 0.37 -6.64 -5.88
CA LEU A 62 -0.57 -5.70 -5.33
C LEU A 62 -1.89 -6.42 -5.03
N ASN A 63 -2.23 -6.53 -3.75
CA ASN A 63 -3.50 -7.08 -3.34
C ASN A 63 -4.51 -5.96 -3.00
N LEU A 64 -5.59 -5.89 -3.78
CA LEU A 64 -6.72 -4.99 -3.58
C LEU A 64 -8.00 -5.74 -3.20
N GLU A 65 -7.91 -7.02 -2.85
CA GLU A 65 -9.06 -7.82 -2.41
C GLU A 65 -9.72 -7.21 -1.18
N GLY A 66 -11.06 -7.25 -1.14
CA GLY A 66 -11.84 -6.72 -0.02
C GLY A 66 -12.02 -5.20 0.01
N ASN A 67 -11.50 -4.47 -0.99
CA ASN A 67 -11.84 -3.06 -1.17
C ASN A 67 -13.25 -2.89 -1.76
N GLN A 68 -13.75 -1.65 -1.74
CA GLN A 68 -15.01 -1.25 -2.35
C GLN A 68 -14.82 -0.62 -3.75
N LEU A 69 -13.72 -0.95 -4.43
CA LEU A 69 -13.37 -0.35 -5.73
C LEU A 69 -14.43 -0.69 -6.79
N GLN A 70 -14.78 0.29 -7.62
CA GLN A 70 -15.69 0.17 -8.76
C GLN A 70 -14.93 0.20 -10.08
#